data_AF-A0A934GUX5-F1
#
_entry.id   AF-A0A934GUX5-F1
#
_cell.length_a   1.000
_cell.length_b   1.000
_cell.length_c   1.000
_cell.angle_alpha   90.00
_cell.angle_beta   90.00
_cell.angle_gamma   90.00
#
_symmetry.space_group_name_H-M   'P 1'
#
loop_
_entity.id
_entity.type
_entity.pdbx_description
1 polymer ?
#
loop_
_entity_poly.entity_id
_entity_poly.type
_entity_poly.pdbx_seq_one_letter_code
_entity_poly.pdbx_strand_id
1 'polypeptide(L)'
;MKSRNPVFENSLACLQHPLTLLSIAVLLLNDHILKVIAPSWLTGKISDFAGLFFFPFIVAAGLSLALAKFNLSRERIGQIAFGLVAVWFVLLKTSPLVNSLTAQLASLFISAPTRLILDPTDLVALVVMWLAWVFWQNQSSVVVSRKAYVSLVVGVVACLATSPAPLPFTDVVALTYRDGILYAKSSSTFYLVRSTNKGDIWEGVGYSNDDWKTIDAALSERKLPIQVCDPAILQICYRVDGTENILISNDGGKSWQTAWEIPSARREYVSRFSGIIATFDLLIVEEGDARYLFVALGRHGILRRQLPDGEWIQLGVDEAQPTPPYAPDILSAVSYTKNEFLIWLGVAFLALMVNQMAVWGRLTDARTIKSFIWQLSSRS
;
A
#
# COMPACT_ATOMS: atom_id res chain seq x y z
N MET A 1 -24.80 -34.72 -27.73
CA MET A 1 -23.66 -34.54 -26.78
C MET A 1 -22.93 -33.26 -27.19
N LYS A 2 -22.95 -32.20 -26.37
CA LYS A 2 -22.15 -31.00 -26.63
C LYS A 2 -20.68 -31.41 -26.62
N SER A 3 -19.95 -31.21 -27.72
CA SER A 3 -18.51 -31.48 -27.74
C SER A 3 -17.86 -30.65 -26.63
N ARG A 4 -17.27 -31.32 -25.65
CA ARG A 4 -16.62 -30.63 -24.55
C ARG A 4 -15.33 -30.03 -25.09
N ASN A 5 -15.13 -28.73 -24.85
CA ASN A 5 -13.92 -28.03 -25.27
C ASN A 5 -12.75 -28.50 -24.39
N PRO A 6 -11.76 -29.23 -24.93
CA PRO A 6 -10.70 -29.85 -24.12
C PRO A 6 -9.81 -28.80 -23.44
N VAL A 7 -9.66 -27.61 -24.03
CA VAL A 7 -8.88 -26.52 -23.44
C VAL A 7 -9.62 -25.88 -22.27
N PHE A 8 -10.95 -25.74 -22.39
CA PHE A 8 -11.79 -25.29 -21.29
C PHE A 8 -11.74 -26.28 -20.13
N GLU A 9 -11.82 -27.58 -20.42
CA GLU A 9 -11.69 -28.63 -19.39
C GLU A 9 -10.32 -28.59 -18.70
N ASN A 10 -9.24 -28.35 -19.45
CA ASN A 10 -7.91 -28.20 -18.86
C ASN A 10 -7.83 -27.00 -17.89
N SER A 11 -8.45 -25.88 -18.27
CA SER A 11 -8.52 -24.68 -17.43
C SER A 11 -9.28 -24.97 -16.13
N LEU A 12 -10.42 -25.65 -16.24
CA LEU A 12 -11.21 -26.08 -15.08
C LEU A 12 -10.45 -27.08 -14.19
N ALA A 13 -9.70 -28.01 -14.79
CA ALA A 13 -8.84 -28.93 -14.04
C ALA A 13 -7.75 -28.20 -13.25
N CYS A 14 -7.15 -27.15 -13.83
CA CYS A 14 -6.18 -26.31 -13.12
C CYS A 14 -6.83 -25.50 -11.99
N LEU A 15 -8.02 -24.93 -12.23
CA LEU A 15 -8.72 -24.11 -11.25
C LEU A 15 -9.19 -24.91 -10.03
N GLN A 16 -9.63 -26.16 -10.19
CA GLN A 16 -10.03 -26.99 -9.05
C GLN A 16 -8.85 -27.56 -8.23
N HIS A 17 -7.61 -27.33 -8.67
CA HIS A 17 -6.45 -27.88 -7.97
C HIS A 17 -6.25 -27.22 -6.59
N PRO A 18 -5.84 -27.97 -5.54
CA PRO A 18 -5.66 -27.43 -4.20
C PRO A 18 -4.74 -26.21 -4.13
N LEU A 19 -3.68 -26.16 -4.93
CA LEU A 19 -2.78 -24.98 -4.99
C LEU A 19 -3.48 -23.74 -5.54
N THR A 20 -4.35 -23.91 -6.53
CA THR A 20 -5.13 -22.80 -7.10
C THR A 20 -6.17 -22.30 -6.09
N LEU A 21 -6.86 -23.22 -5.40
CA LEU A 21 -7.81 -22.88 -4.34
C LEU A 21 -7.11 -22.16 -3.18
N LEU A 22 -5.92 -22.64 -2.78
CA LEU A 22 -5.10 -21.98 -1.77
C LEU A 22 -4.69 -20.57 -2.23
N SER A 23 -4.29 -20.41 -3.49
CA SER A 23 -3.93 -19.10 -4.04
C SER A 23 -5.10 -18.11 -4.02
N ILE A 24 -6.30 -18.54 -4.44
CA ILE A 24 -7.52 -17.74 -4.38
C ILE A 24 -7.86 -17.38 -2.93
N ALA A 25 -7.75 -18.33 -2.00
CA ALA A 25 -8.00 -18.09 -0.58
C ALA A 25 -7.00 -17.08 0.01
N VAL A 26 -5.70 -17.21 -0.31
CA VAL A 26 -4.65 -16.27 0.09
C VAL A 26 -4.95 -14.87 -0.45
N LEU A 27 -5.32 -14.75 -1.73
CA LEU A 27 -5.69 -13.46 -2.32
C LEU A 27 -6.87 -12.83 -1.58
N LEU A 28 -7.96 -13.57 -1.37
CA LEU A 28 -9.17 -13.05 -0.71
C LEU A 28 -8.91 -12.65 0.74
N LEU A 29 -8.23 -13.50 1.52
CA LEU A 29 -7.88 -13.22 2.91
C LEU A 29 -6.92 -12.03 3.00
N ASN A 30 -5.94 -11.96 2.10
CA ASN A 30 -5.00 -10.85 2.08
C ASN A 30 -5.70 -9.53 1.75
N ASP A 31 -6.57 -9.51 0.74
CA ASP A 31 -7.17 -8.29 0.24
C ASP A 31 -8.30 -7.72 1.11
N HIS A 32 -9.03 -8.59 1.83
CA HIS A 32 -10.13 -8.14 2.70
C HIS A 32 -9.76 -8.04 4.18
N ILE A 33 -8.76 -8.80 4.62
CA ILE A 33 -8.40 -8.89 6.05
C ILE A 33 -7.02 -8.29 6.26
N LEU A 34 -5.98 -8.86 5.64
CA LEU A 34 -4.60 -8.46 5.95
C LEU A 34 -4.29 -7.03 5.52
N LYS A 35 -4.76 -6.58 4.35
CA LYS A 35 -4.57 -5.20 3.90
C LYS A 35 -5.33 -4.19 4.75
N VAL A 36 -6.43 -4.59 5.39
CA VAL A 36 -7.21 -3.71 6.29
C VAL A 36 -6.53 -3.61 7.66
N ILE A 37 -6.06 -4.73 8.20
CA ILE A 37 -5.49 -4.80 9.55
C ILE A 37 -4.01 -4.40 9.57
N ALA A 38 -3.27 -4.68 8.50
CA ALA A 38 -1.82 -4.46 8.41
C ALA A 38 -1.37 -4.12 6.96
N PRO A 39 -1.77 -2.95 6.42
CA PRO A 39 -1.35 -2.53 5.08
C PRO A 39 0.18 -2.43 5.01
N SER A 40 0.77 -3.08 4.01
CA SER A 40 2.23 -3.09 3.84
C SER A 40 2.65 -3.38 2.39
N TRP A 41 3.93 -3.10 2.09
CA TRP A 41 4.54 -3.50 0.81
C TRP A 41 4.41 -5.01 0.56
N LEU A 42 4.61 -5.82 1.61
CA LEU A 42 4.51 -7.29 1.49
C LEU A 42 3.10 -7.76 1.12
N THR A 43 2.06 -7.16 1.70
CA THR A 43 0.66 -7.55 1.37
C THR A 43 0.32 -7.24 -0.09
N GLY A 44 0.95 -6.23 -0.69
CA GLY A 44 0.84 -5.97 -2.14
C GLY A 44 1.45 -7.10 -2.97
N LYS A 45 2.68 -7.52 -2.64
CA LYS A 45 3.35 -8.63 -3.33
C LYS A 45 2.59 -9.94 -3.22
N ILE A 46 2.08 -10.27 -2.03
CA ILE A 46 1.32 -11.50 -1.79
C ILE A 46 0.12 -11.58 -2.74
N SER A 47 -0.61 -10.47 -2.94
CA SER A 47 -1.72 -10.42 -3.92
C SER A 47 -1.23 -10.69 -5.33
N ASP A 48 -0.12 -10.08 -5.74
CA ASP A 48 0.43 -10.26 -7.09
C ASP A 48 0.90 -11.70 -7.33
N PHE A 49 1.61 -12.31 -6.36
CA PHE A 49 2.01 -13.71 -6.42
C PHE A 49 0.80 -14.65 -6.47
N ALA A 50 -0.23 -14.39 -5.67
CA ALA A 50 -1.42 -15.20 -5.65
C ALA A 50 -2.21 -15.08 -6.98
N GLY A 51 -2.48 -13.85 -7.41
CA GLY A 51 -3.21 -13.54 -8.62
C GLY A 51 -2.53 -14.10 -9.87
N LEU A 52 -1.23 -13.85 -10.05
CA LEU A 52 -0.49 -14.32 -11.23
C LEU A 52 -0.37 -15.85 -11.31
N PHE A 53 -0.52 -16.57 -10.20
CA PHE A 53 -0.53 -18.03 -10.23
C PHE A 53 -1.80 -18.59 -10.91
N PHE A 54 -2.98 -18.06 -10.62
CA PHE A 54 -4.25 -18.65 -11.11
C PHE A 54 -4.93 -17.85 -12.23
N PHE A 55 -4.66 -16.55 -12.36
CA PHE A 55 -5.33 -15.68 -13.32
C PHE A 55 -5.14 -16.12 -14.79
N PRO A 56 -3.96 -16.60 -15.23
CA PRO A 56 -3.80 -17.15 -16.58
C PRO A 56 -4.77 -18.29 -16.91
N PHE A 57 -5.17 -19.11 -15.93
CA PHE A 57 -6.13 -20.19 -16.14
C PHE A 57 -7.55 -19.66 -16.41
N ILE A 58 -7.93 -18.55 -15.77
CA ILE A 58 -9.21 -17.85 -16.01
C ILE A 58 -9.22 -17.24 -17.42
N VAL A 59 -8.13 -16.58 -17.80
CA VAL A 59 -7.96 -16.01 -19.15
C VAL A 59 -8.00 -17.12 -20.21
N ALA A 60 -7.31 -18.24 -19.99
CA ALA A 60 -7.35 -19.40 -20.88
C ALA A 60 -8.76 -19.99 -21.00
N ALA A 61 -9.52 -20.06 -19.90
CA ALA A 61 -10.91 -20.50 -19.93
C ALA A 61 -11.77 -19.57 -20.82
N GLY A 62 -11.66 -18.26 -20.64
CA GLY A 62 -12.37 -17.27 -21.48
C GLY A 62 -11.98 -17.33 -22.96
N LEU A 63 -10.67 -17.38 -23.25
CA LEU A 63 -10.16 -17.49 -24.62
C LEU A 63 -10.60 -18.78 -25.30
N SER A 64 -10.63 -19.90 -24.57
CA SER A 64 -11.10 -21.18 -25.13
C SER A 64 -12.56 -21.12 -25.58
N LEU A 65 -13.40 -20.34 -24.90
CA LEU A 65 -14.79 -20.13 -25.29
C LEU A 65 -14.90 -19.12 -26.44
N ALA A 66 -14.19 -18.00 -26.36
CA ALA A 66 -14.23 -16.94 -27.37
C ALA A 66 -13.67 -17.39 -28.73
N LEU A 67 -12.62 -18.20 -28.71
CA LEU A 67 -11.91 -18.69 -29.90
C LEU A 67 -12.28 -20.13 -30.27
N ALA A 68 -13.40 -20.65 -29.75
CA ALA A 68 -13.84 -22.03 -29.99
C ALA A 68 -13.95 -22.37 -31.49
N LYS A 69 -14.26 -21.39 -32.35
CA LYS A 69 -14.35 -21.56 -33.81
C LYS A 69 -13.01 -21.85 -34.49
N PHE A 70 -11.90 -21.46 -33.88
CA PHE A 70 -10.57 -21.54 -34.47
C PHE A 70 -9.82 -22.84 -34.14
N ASN A 71 -10.42 -23.75 -33.34
CA ASN A 71 -9.85 -25.05 -32.97
C ASN A 71 -8.37 -25.00 -32.55
N LEU A 72 -8.00 -23.97 -31.78
CA LEU A 72 -6.62 -23.80 -31.32
C LEU A 72 -6.24 -24.90 -30.31
N SER A 73 -4.99 -25.35 -30.39
CA SER A 73 -4.47 -26.33 -29.44
C SER A 73 -4.38 -25.75 -28.03
N ARG A 74 -4.42 -26.64 -27.03
CA ARG A 74 -4.22 -26.32 -25.60
C ARG A 74 -2.97 -25.47 -25.38
N GLU A 75 -1.88 -25.83 -26.03
CA GLU A 75 -0.60 -25.13 -25.90
C GLU A 75 -0.69 -23.70 -26.43
N ARG A 76 -1.30 -23.49 -27.61
CA ARG A 76 -1.45 -22.15 -28.19
C ARG A 76 -2.35 -21.25 -27.33
N ILE A 77 -3.48 -21.76 -26.85
CA ILE A 77 -4.34 -20.96 -25.97
C ILE A 77 -3.62 -20.64 -24.65
N GLY A 78 -2.87 -21.61 -24.10
CA GLY A 78 -2.03 -21.37 -22.93
C GLY A 78 -1.00 -20.26 -23.19
N GLN A 79 -0.23 -20.35 -24.27
CA GLN A 79 0.79 -19.35 -24.64
C GLN A 79 0.17 -17.95 -24.79
N ILE A 80 -0.98 -17.85 -25.45
CA ILE A 80 -1.69 -16.57 -25.62
C ILE A 80 -2.18 -16.05 -24.26
N ALA A 81 -2.80 -16.90 -23.43
CA ALA A 81 -3.32 -16.48 -22.12
C ALA A 81 -2.21 -15.99 -21.20
N PHE A 82 -1.13 -16.77 -21.04
CA PHE A 82 0.02 -16.40 -20.23
C PHE A 82 0.75 -15.18 -20.78
N GLY A 83 0.93 -15.10 -22.11
CA GLY A 83 1.55 -13.94 -22.76
C GLY A 83 0.74 -12.66 -22.54
N LEU A 84 -0.58 -12.72 -22.71
CA LEU A 84 -1.47 -11.58 -22.45
C LEU A 84 -1.41 -11.13 -21.00
N VAL A 85 -1.47 -12.07 -20.04
CA VAL A 85 -1.37 -11.74 -18.61
C VAL A 85 -0.02 -11.10 -18.28
N ALA A 86 1.09 -11.67 -18.76
CA ALA A 86 2.42 -11.13 -18.50
C ALA A 86 2.61 -9.72 -19.10
N VAL A 87 2.24 -9.53 -20.37
CA VAL A 87 2.34 -8.24 -21.06
C VAL A 87 1.46 -7.20 -20.36
N TRP A 88 0.21 -7.55 -20.07
CA TRP A 88 -0.70 -6.65 -19.36
C TRP A 88 -0.16 -6.30 -17.97
N PHE A 89 0.33 -7.27 -17.19
CA PHE A 89 0.87 -7.01 -15.86
C PHE A 89 2.12 -6.12 -15.89
N VAL A 90 3.05 -6.37 -16.82
CA VAL A 90 4.24 -5.52 -17.02
C VAL A 90 3.82 -4.08 -17.32
N LEU A 91 2.92 -3.90 -18.29
CA LEU A 91 2.46 -2.58 -18.68
C LEU A 91 1.65 -1.91 -17.57
N LEU A 92 0.84 -2.65 -16.83
CA LEU A 92 0.06 -2.15 -15.70
C LEU A 92 0.96 -1.59 -14.59
N LYS A 93 2.11 -2.21 -14.34
CA LYS A 93 3.05 -1.82 -13.28
C LYS A 93 4.09 -0.78 -13.71
N THR A 94 4.28 -0.57 -15.02
CA THR A 94 5.33 0.32 -15.56
C THR A 94 4.81 1.51 -16.38
N SER A 95 3.62 1.43 -16.97
CA SER A 95 3.05 2.45 -17.86
C SER A 95 1.88 3.18 -17.19
N PRO A 96 1.99 4.50 -16.95
CA PRO A 96 0.88 5.30 -16.41
C PRO A 96 -0.39 5.26 -17.28
N LEU A 97 -0.22 5.18 -18.60
CA LEU A 97 -1.34 5.09 -19.53
C LEU A 97 -2.12 3.79 -19.34
N VAL A 98 -1.44 2.64 -19.34
CA VAL A 98 -2.10 1.34 -19.20
C VAL A 98 -2.68 1.16 -17.79
N ASN A 99 -2.00 1.68 -16.78
CA ASN A 99 -2.50 1.69 -15.41
C ASN A 99 -3.83 2.47 -15.28
N SER A 100 -3.86 3.71 -15.77
CA SER A 100 -5.06 4.57 -15.72
C SER A 100 -6.23 4.01 -16.54
N LEU A 101 -5.98 3.47 -17.73
CA LEU A 101 -7.01 2.81 -18.53
C LEU A 101 -7.57 1.56 -17.84
N THR A 102 -6.69 0.74 -17.26
CA THR A 102 -7.11 -0.46 -16.54
C THR A 102 -7.93 -0.10 -15.29
N ALA A 103 -7.51 0.93 -14.57
CA ALA A 103 -8.25 1.47 -13.43
C ALA A 103 -9.63 2.02 -13.84
N GLN A 104 -9.74 2.73 -14.96
CA GLN A 104 -11.03 3.20 -15.47
C GLN A 104 -11.95 2.04 -15.89
N LEU A 105 -11.39 0.99 -16.50
CA LEU A 105 -12.19 -0.19 -16.83
C LEU A 105 -12.67 -0.91 -15.57
N ALA A 106 -11.80 -1.08 -14.58
CA ALA A 106 -12.16 -1.70 -13.30
C ALA A 106 -13.26 -0.91 -12.56
N SER A 107 -13.19 0.43 -12.56
CA SER A 107 -14.20 1.27 -11.90
C SER A 107 -15.60 1.16 -12.52
N LEU A 108 -15.70 0.89 -13.83
CA LEU A 108 -16.97 0.61 -14.50
C LEU A 108 -17.64 -0.68 -13.98
N PHE A 109 -16.85 -1.71 -13.67
CA PHE A 109 -17.38 -2.98 -13.16
C PHE A 109 -17.70 -2.93 -11.67
N ILE A 110 -16.90 -2.21 -10.89
CA ILE A 110 -17.01 -2.16 -9.42
C ILE A 110 -17.93 -1.02 -8.95
N SER A 111 -18.33 -0.11 -9.85
CA SER A 111 -19.11 1.09 -9.52
C SER A 111 -18.49 1.95 -8.42
N ALA A 112 -17.15 1.93 -8.32
CA ALA A 112 -16.38 2.67 -7.35
C ALA A 112 -15.06 3.16 -7.98
N PRO A 113 -14.49 4.31 -7.54
CA PRO A 113 -13.18 4.74 -8.00
C PRO A 113 -12.10 3.73 -7.60
N THR A 114 -11.46 3.11 -8.58
CA THR A 114 -10.36 2.18 -8.35
C THR A 114 -9.03 2.82 -8.68
N ARG A 115 -8.03 2.65 -7.81
CA ARG A 115 -6.66 3.10 -8.03
C ARG A 115 -5.72 1.89 -8.04
N LEU A 116 -4.83 1.83 -9.03
CA LEU A 116 -3.79 0.81 -9.14
C LEU A 116 -2.42 1.46 -8.91
N ILE A 117 -1.62 0.89 -8.02
CA ILE A 117 -0.29 1.44 -7.70
C ILE A 117 0.71 1.02 -8.78
N LEU A 118 1.49 1.98 -9.29
CA LEU A 118 2.64 1.74 -10.15
C LEU A 118 3.85 1.39 -9.29
N ASP A 119 4.17 0.10 -9.19
CA ASP A 119 5.38 -0.38 -8.52
C ASP A 119 6.12 -1.40 -9.44
N PRO A 120 7.18 -0.96 -10.15
CA PRO A 120 7.99 -1.85 -10.99
C PRO A 120 8.64 -3.01 -10.23
N THR A 121 8.78 -2.94 -8.91
CA THR A 121 9.32 -4.06 -8.12
C THR A 121 8.34 -5.23 -8.05
N ASP A 122 7.06 -5.05 -8.43
CA ASP A 122 6.06 -6.13 -8.54
C ASP A 122 6.38 -7.12 -9.67
N LEU A 123 7.24 -6.75 -10.63
CA LEU A 123 7.66 -7.63 -11.72
C LEU A 123 8.33 -8.93 -11.23
N VAL A 124 8.85 -8.95 -10.00
CA VAL A 124 9.36 -10.17 -9.35
C VAL A 124 8.27 -11.25 -9.23
N ALA A 125 6.99 -10.86 -9.13
CA ALA A 125 5.88 -11.80 -9.06
C ALA A 125 5.69 -12.62 -10.35
N LEU A 126 6.22 -12.18 -11.50
CA LEU A 126 6.19 -12.94 -12.76
C LEU A 126 6.89 -14.30 -12.64
N VAL A 127 7.81 -14.48 -11.69
CA VAL A 127 8.45 -15.78 -11.42
C VAL A 127 7.40 -16.87 -11.13
N VAL A 128 6.29 -16.52 -10.48
CA VAL A 128 5.22 -17.47 -10.16
C VAL A 128 4.48 -17.94 -11.42
N MET A 129 4.47 -17.15 -12.49
CA MET A 129 3.83 -17.54 -13.75
C MET A 129 4.56 -18.71 -14.41
N TRP A 130 5.87 -18.85 -14.21
CA TRP A 130 6.60 -20.02 -14.66
C TRP A 130 6.09 -21.30 -13.96
N LEU A 131 5.86 -21.24 -12.65
CA LEU A 131 5.27 -22.34 -11.89
C LEU A 131 3.85 -22.65 -12.39
N ALA A 132 3.03 -21.63 -12.61
CA ALA A 132 1.70 -21.79 -13.16
C ALA A 132 1.71 -22.38 -14.59
N TRP A 133 2.72 -22.07 -15.40
CA TRP A 133 2.89 -22.63 -16.74
C TRP A 133 3.25 -24.12 -16.69
N VAL A 134 4.22 -24.50 -15.84
CA VAL A 134 4.55 -25.92 -15.61
C VAL A 134 3.31 -26.68 -15.13
N PHE A 135 2.53 -26.06 -14.25
CA PHE A 135 1.27 -26.61 -13.77
C PHE A 135 0.24 -26.76 -14.92
N TRP A 136 0.09 -25.73 -15.75
CA TRP A 136 -0.78 -25.76 -16.94
C TRP A 136 -0.43 -26.88 -17.90
N GLN A 137 0.85 -27.20 -18.11
CA GLN A 137 1.30 -28.23 -19.06
C GLN A 137 1.12 -29.65 -18.51
N ASN A 138 1.33 -29.83 -17.20
CA ASN A 138 1.30 -31.14 -16.57
C ASN A 138 -0.10 -31.59 -16.14
N GLN A 139 -1.11 -30.72 -16.26
CA GLN A 139 -2.47 -31.11 -15.93
C GLN A 139 -2.99 -32.15 -16.94
N SER A 140 -3.29 -33.34 -16.43
CA SER A 140 -3.91 -34.43 -17.20
C SER A 140 -5.43 -34.44 -16.98
N SER A 141 -6.14 -35.28 -17.74
CA SER A 141 -7.60 -35.43 -17.83
C SER A 141 -8.26 -35.79 -16.49
N VAL A 142 -8.26 -34.84 -15.56
CA VAL A 142 -8.99 -34.92 -14.29
C VAL A 142 -10.47 -34.71 -14.58
N VAL A 143 -11.31 -35.52 -13.95
CA VAL A 143 -12.76 -35.35 -14.02
C VAL A 143 -13.11 -33.97 -13.45
N VAL A 144 -13.65 -33.10 -14.30
CA VAL A 144 -14.10 -31.76 -13.90
C VAL A 144 -15.31 -31.91 -12.98
N SER A 145 -15.17 -31.44 -11.75
CA SER A 145 -16.24 -31.46 -10.75
C SER A 145 -16.96 -30.11 -10.66
N ARG A 146 -18.08 -30.04 -9.92
CA ARG A 146 -18.76 -28.77 -9.61
C ARG A 146 -17.82 -27.76 -8.94
N LYS A 147 -16.80 -28.22 -8.22
CA LYS A 147 -15.79 -27.37 -7.56
C LYS A 147 -15.00 -26.52 -8.56
N ALA A 148 -14.76 -27.02 -9.77
CA ALA A 148 -14.03 -26.26 -10.79
C ALA A 148 -14.78 -25.00 -11.24
N TYR A 149 -16.09 -25.12 -11.45
CA TYR A 149 -16.94 -23.98 -11.82
C TYR A 149 -17.09 -22.98 -10.67
N VAL A 150 -17.23 -23.47 -9.44
CA VAL A 150 -17.22 -22.62 -8.25
C VAL A 150 -15.89 -21.87 -8.15
N SER A 151 -14.75 -22.57 -8.32
CA SER A 151 -13.43 -21.95 -8.31
C SER A 151 -13.24 -20.93 -9.42
N LEU A 152 -13.81 -21.15 -10.61
CA LEU A 152 -13.78 -20.17 -11.70
C LEU A 152 -14.52 -18.89 -11.30
N VAL A 153 -15.76 -19.03 -10.80
CA VAL A 153 -16.58 -17.89 -10.38
C VAL A 153 -15.91 -17.14 -9.22
N VAL A 154 -15.51 -17.86 -8.18
CA VAL A 154 -14.83 -17.28 -7.02
C VAL A 154 -13.50 -16.64 -7.43
N GLY A 155 -12.73 -17.26 -8.33
CA GLY A 155 -11.49 -16.71 -8.86
C GLY A 155 -11.70 -15.41 -9.64
N VAL A 156 -12.74 -15.33 -10.49
CA VAL A 156 -13.11 -14.10 -11.20
C VAL A 156 -13.49 -13.00 -10.21
N VAL A 157 -14.33 -13.31 -9.22
CA VAL A 157 -14.71 -12.35 -8.17
C VAL A 157 -13.49 -11.93 -7.35
N ALA A 158 -12.57 -12.85 -7.03
CA ALA A 158 -11.34 -12.56 -6.32
C ALA A 158 -10.40 -11.63 -7.10
N CYS A 159 -10.37 -11.71 -8.44
CA CYS A 159 -9.63 -10.75 -9.26
C CYS A 159 -10.26 -9.35 -9.27
N LEU A 160 -11.56 -9.25 -8.99
CA LEU A 160 -12.28 -7.99 -8.81
C LEU A 160 -12.28 -7.52 -7.35
N ALA A 161 -11.77 -8.33 -6.43
CA ALA A 161 -11.71 -7.99 -5.01
C ALA A 161 -10.68 -6.87 -4.81
N THR A 162 -11.17 -5.63 -4.83
CA THR A 162 -10.38 -4.47 -4.46
C THR A 162 -10.38 -4.33 -2.96
N SER A 163 -9.19 -4.13 -2.39
CA SER A 163 -9.04 -3.71 -1.00
C SER A 163 -9.66 -2.32 -0.83
N PRO A 164 -10.24 -1.97 0.33
CA PRO A 164 -10.60 -0.59 0.62
C PRO A 164 -9.37 0.27 0.37
N ALA A 165 -9.53 1.40 -0.33
CA ALA A 165 -8.43 2.36 -0.41
C ALA A 165 -8.01 2.66 1.04
N PRO A 166 -6.73 2.51 1.43
CA PRO A 166 -6.27 3.25 2.60
C PRO A 166 -6.66 4.69 2.31
N LEU A 167 -7.46 5.28 3.21
CA LEU A 167 -7.90 6.66 3.08
C LEU A 167 -6.65 7.48 2.72
N PRO A 168 -6.72 8.30 1.65
CA PRO A 168 -5.53 9.00 1.18
C PRO A 168 -5.01 9.82 2.34
N PHE A 169 -3.84 9.44 2.85
CA PHE A 169 -3.20 10.07 4.00
C PHE A 169 -3.37 11.59 3.88
N THR A 170 -4.09 12.19 4.82
CA THR A 170 -4.42 13.61 4.76
C THR A 170 -3.19 14.44 5.13
N ASP A 171 -2.17 14.53 4.26
CA ASP A 171 -1.03 15.38 4.55
C ASP A 171 -1.54 16.83 4.64
N VAL A 172 -1.46 17.45 5.82
CA VAL A 172 -1.84 18.85 6.01
C VAL A 172 -0.78 19.73 5.37
N VAL A 173 -1.14 20.42 4.29
CA VAL A 173 -0.17 21.21 3.49
C VAL A 173 -0.47 22.69 3.42
N ALA A 174 -1.69 23.11 3.78
CA ALA A 174 -2.05 24.52 3.79
C ALA A 174 -2.96 24.83 4.97
N LEU A 175 -2.75 26.00 5.57
CA LEU A 175 -3.52 26.54 6.68
C LEU A 175 -4.04 27.93 6.32
N THR A 176 -5.25 28.26 6.78
CA THR A 176 -5.75 29.64 6.74
C THR A 176 -6.60 29.92 7.96
N TYR A 177 -6.68 31.19 8.34
CA TYR A 177 -7.50 31.63 9.46
C TYR A 177 -8.42 32.75 9.00
N ARG A 178 -9.73 32.57 9.22
CA ARG A 178 -10.74 33.51 8.77
C ARG A 178 -11.96 33.48 9.69
N ASP A 179 -12.46 34.66 10.05
CA ASP A 179 -13.70 34.84 10.82
C ASP A 179 -13.73 34.02 12.12
N GLY A 180 -12.58 33.92 12.81
CA GLY A 180 -12.46 33.16 14.06
C GLY A 180 -12.21 31.65 13.88
N ILE A 181 -12.12 31.17 12.64
CA ILE A 181 -12.06 29.75 12.30
C ILE A 181 -10.73 29.42 11.64
N LEU A 182 -10.05 28.40 12.16
CA LEU A 182 -8.85 27.82 11.56
C LEU A 182 -9.25 26.74 10.55
N TYR A 183 -8.67 26.78 9.37
CA TYR A 183 -8.93 25.83 8.30
C TYR A 183 -7.63 25.14 7.89
N ALA A 184 -7.73 23.85 7.54
CA ALA A 184 -6.61 23.06 7.06
C ALA A 184 -7.02 22.25 5.82
N LYS A 185 -6.14 22.25 4.82
CA LYS A 185 -6.32 21.54 3.54
C LYS A 185 -5.27 20.46 3.37
N SER A 186 -5.70 19.34 2.80
CA SER A 186 -4.81 18.23 2.47
C SER A 186 -4.31 18.24 1.01
N SER A 187 -3.11 17.70 0.79
CA SER A 187 -2.44 17.63 -0.54
C SER A 187 -3.15 16.75 -1.56
N SER A 188 -3.85 15.70 -1.10
CA SER A 188 -4.30 14.60 -1.97
C SER A 188 -5.81 14.55 -2.17
N THR A 189 -6.54 15.50 -1.57
CA THR A 189 -8.00 15.49 -1.52
C THR A 189 -8.54 16.92 -1.60
N PHE A 190 -9.75 17.06 -2.14
CA PHE A 190 -10.57 18.26 -1.95
C PHE A 190 -11.15 18.36 -0.51
N TYR A 191 -10.45 17.77 0.46
CA TYR A 191 -10.89 17.65 1.84
C TYR A 191 -10.38 18.82 2.64
N LEU A 192 -11.33 19.57 3.19
CA LEU A 192 -11.11 20.70 4.05
C LEU A 192 -11.72 20.41 5.39
N VAL A 193 -10.95 20.70 6.42
CA VAL A 193 -11.42 20.67 7.79
C VAL A 193 -11.30 22.05 8.39
N ARG A 194 -12.20 22.31 9.34
CA ARG A 194 -12.23 23.54 10.11
C ARG A 194 -12.17 23.25 11.60
N SER A 195 -11.64 24.19 12.35
CA SER A 195 -11.54 24.15 13.80
C SER A 195 -11.96 25.50 14.35
N THR A 196 -12.92 25.50 15.26
CA THR A 196 -13.37 26.68 16.02
C THR A 196 -12.68 26.80 17.39
N ASN A 197 -11.81 25.84 17.73
CA ASN A 197 -11.14 25.74 19.03
C ASN A 197 -9.62 25.63 18.87
N LYS A 198 -9.03 26.52 18.07
CA LYS A 198 -7.57 26.69 17.99
C LYS A 198 -6.80 25.41 17.60
N GLY A 199 -7.40 24.53 16.82
CA GLY A 199 -6.81 23.31 16.28
C GLY A 199 -6.96 22.07 17.17
N ASP A 200 -7.73 22.15 18.27
CA ASP A 200 -7.90 21.02 19.19
C ASP A 200 -8.92 19.99 18.66
N ILE A 201 -9.97 20.43 17.95
CA ILE A 201 -11.00 19.56 17.34
C ILE A 201 -11.27 20.04 15.91
N TRP A 202 -11.43 19.09 14.99
CA TRP A 202 -11.64 19.36 13.57
C TRP A 202 -12.96 18.79 13.08
N GLU A 203 -13.64 19.55 12.23
CA GLU A 203 -14.88 19.18 11.54
C GLU A 203 -14.69 19.27 10.03
N GLY A 204 -15.20 18.29 9.29
CA GLY A 204 -15.19 18.32 7.82
C GLY A 204 -16.10 19.43 7.26
N VAL A 205 -15.61 20.14 6.26
CA VAL A 205 -16.38 21.14 5.51
C VAL A 205 -17.02 20.47 4.28
N GLY A 206 -18.34 20.47 4.23
CA GLY A 206 -19.09 19.85 3.15
C GLY A 206 -18.92 20.56 1.80
N TYR A 207 -18.81 19.77 0.72
CA TYR A 207 -18.59 20.22 -0.67
C TYR A 207 -19.67 21.15 -1.25
N SER A 208 -20.85 21.21 -0.66
CA SER A 208 -22.02 21.92 -1.19
C SER A 208 -22.20 23.36 -0.68
N ASN A 209 -21.31 23.85 0.19
CA ASN A 209 -21.40 25.21 0.70
C ASN A 209 -20.63 26.19 -0.20
N ASP A 210 -21.20 27.36 -0.49
CA ASP A 210 -20.52 28.44 -1.23
C ASP A 210 -19.19 28.87 -0.56
N ASP A 211 -19.09 28.67 0.76
CA ASP A 211 -17.88 28.88 1.55
C ASP A 211 -16.71 27.98 1.13
N TRP A 212 -16.97 26.75 0.65
CA TRP A 212 -15.90 25.81 0.29
C TRP A 212 -15.01 26.39 -0.81
N LYS A 213 -15.60 26.90 -1.89
CA LYS A 213 -14.84 27.45 -3.03
C LYS A 213 -14.05 28.69 -2.64
N THR A 214 -14.60 29.55 -1.79
CA THR A 214 -13.92 30.75 -1.33
C THR A 214 -12.74 30.43 -0.42
N ILE A 215 -12.91 29.46 0.49
CA ILE A 215 -11.85 29.04 1.41
C ILE A 215 -10.79 28.21 0.68
N ASP A 216 -11.18 27.34 -0.25
CA ASP A 216 -10.23 26.57 -1.08
C ASP A 216 -9.34 27.48 -1.93
N ALA A 217 -9.92 28.55 -2.51
CA ALA A 217 -9.15 29.57 -3.22
C ALA A 217 -8.19 30.34 -2.31
N ALA A 218 -8.56 30.57 -1.05
CA ALA A 218 -7.68 31.18 -0.05
C ALA A 218 -6.58 30.21 0.44
N LEU A 219 -6.83 28.90 0.41
CA LEU A 219 -5.90 27.82 0.74
C LEU A 219 -5.10 27.37 -0.50
N SER A 220 -4.53 28.33 -1.20
CA SER A 220 -3.52 28.04 -2.23
C SER A 220 -2.21 27.65 -1.56
N GLU A 221 -1.59 26.56 -2.03
CA GLU A 221 -0.28 26.13 -1.54
C GLU A 221 0.73 27.27 -1.76
N ARG A 222 1.20 27.83 -0.65
CA ARG A 222 2.18 28.92 -0.68
C ARG A 222 3.53 28.34 -1.08
N LYS A 223 4.25 29.07 -1.94
CA LYS A 223 5.58 28.65 -2.38
C LYS A 223 6.58 28.81 -1.24
N LEU A 224 7.18 27.70 -0.81
CA LEU A 224 8.27 27.70 0.16
C LEU A 224 9.52 28.42 -0.41
N PRO A 225 10.32 29.08 0.45
CA PRO A 225 10.15 29.22 1.90
C PRO A 225 9.09 30.26 2.27
N ILE A 226 8.38 30.01 3.37
CA ILE A 226 7.35 30.91 3.90
C ILE A 226 7.88 31.56 5.18
N GLN A 227 7.71 32.87 5.29
CA GLN A 227 8.08 33.67 6.45
C GLN A 227 6.88 34.47 6.94
N VAL A 228 6.66 34.49 8.25
CA VAL A 228 5.69 35.37 8.92
C VAL A 228 6.34 35.98 10.15
N CYS A 229 6.20 37.29 10.29
CA CYS A 229 6.68 38.02 11.45
C CYS A 229 5.55 38.26 12.43
N ASP A 230 5.88 38.28 13.72
CA ASP A 230 4.94 38.58 14.76
C ASP A 230 4.44 40.03 14.60
N PRO A 231 3.12 40.25 14.41
CA PRO A 231 2.57 41.59 14.21
C PRO A 231 2.82 42.55 15.39
N ALA A 232 2.93 42.06 16.63
CA ALA A 232 3.20 42.94 17.78
C ALA A 232 4.70 43.15 18.03
N ILE A 233 5.57 42.26 17.53
CA ILE A 233 7.03 42.33 17.69
C ILE A 233 7.68 42.00 16.35
N LEU A 234 7.77 42.99 15.46
CA LEU A 234 8.24 42.82 14.08
C LEU A 234 9.69 42.28 13.95
N GLN A 235 10.46 42.29 15.03
CA GLN A 235 11.80 41.68 15.06
C GLN A 235 11.76 40.16 15.17
N ILE A 236 10.67 39.59 15.71
CA ILE A 236 10.48 38.15 15.84
C ILE A 236 9.80 37.63 14.59
N CYS A 237 10.50 36.83 13.80
CA CYS A 237 9.95 36.20 12.60
C CYS A 237 10.16 34.69 12.61
N TYR A 238 9.22 33.95 12.04
CA TYR A 238 9.29 32.51 11.86
C TYR A 238 9.38 32.16 10.39
N ARG A 239 10.11 31.09 10.07
CA ARG A 239 10.28 30.60 8.70
C ARG A 239 10.25 29.09 8.63
N VAL A 240 9.64 28.61 7.55
CA VAL A 240 9.66 27.22 7.10
C VAL A 240 10.11 27.16 5.65
N ASP A 241 10.82 26.09 5.29
CA ASP A 241 11.46 25.95 3.98
C ASP A 241 11.28 24.55 3.36
N GLY A 242 10.40 23.72 3.93
CA GLY A 242 10.21 22.33 3.51
C GLY A 242 11.14 21.36 4.22
N THR A 243 12.03 21.84 5.09
CA THR A 243 12.80 20.95 5.99
C THR A 243 11.98 20.59 7.24
N GLU A 244 12.52 19.69 8.05
CA GLU A 244 11.93 19.26 9.33
C GLU A 244 12.01 20.34 10.44
N ASN A 245 12.67 21.48 10.17
CA ASN A 245 12.94 22.51 11.16
C ASN A 245 12.02 23.72 10.99
N ILE A 246 11.66 24.32 12.13
CA ILE A 246 11.07 25.65 12.16
C ILE A 246 12.14 26.62 12.63
N LEU A 247 12.34 27.70 11.87
CA LEU A 247 13.36 28.70 12.17
C LEU A 247 12.73 29.93 12.82
N ILE A 248 13.45 30.57 13.74
CA ILE A 248 13.12 31.85 14.38
C ILE A 248 14.24 32.85 14.10
N SER A 249 13.84 34.09 13.87
CA SER A 249 14.71 35.26 13.78
C SER A 249 14.31 36.25 14.86
N ASN A 250 15.30 36.90 15.48
CA ASN A 250 15.10 37.95 16.49
C ASN A 250 15.56 39.34 15.99
N ASP A 251 15.85 39.46 14.70
CA ASP A 251 16.39 40.68 14.06
C ASP A 251 15.65 41.04 12.76
N GLY A 252 14.38 40.63 12.65
CA GLY A 252 13.52 40.94 11.51
C GLY A 252 13.82 40.11 10.26
N GLY A 253 14.36 38.90 10.43
CA GLY A 253 14.63 37.94 9.36
C GLY A 253 16.06 37.99 8.78
N LYS A 254 17.00 38.69 9.43
CA LYS A 254 18.39 38.79 8.96
C LYS A 254 19.22 37.57 9.36
N SER A 255 19.01 37.05 10.57
CA SER A 255 19.61 35.82 11.08
C SER A 255 18.55 34.84 11.57
N TRP A 256 18.86 33.55 11.48
CA TRP A 256 17.91 32.46 11.75
C TRP A 256 18.54 31.44 12.70
N GLN A 257 17.75 30.99 13.67
CA GLN A 257 18.07 29.95 14.63
C GLN A 257 16.96 28.91 14.63
N THR A 258 17.25 27.67 15.03
CA THR A 258 16.22 26.63 15.14
C THR A 258 15.29 26.95 16.31
N ALA A 259 14.00 27.15 16.01
CA ALA A 259 12.94 27.38 17.00
C ALA A 259 12.32 26.07 17.49
N TRP A 260 12.26 25.09 16.58
CA TRP A 260 11.75 23.76 16.83
C TRP A 260 12.37 22.79 15.83
N GLU A 261 12.70 21.60 16.33
CA GLU A 261 13.12 20.45 15.55
C GLU A 261 12.52 19.20 16.19
N ILE A 262 12.46 18.12 15.41
CA ILE A 262 12.06 16.82 15.93
C ILE A 262 13.14 16.32 16.90
N PRO A 263 12.75 15.83 18.10
CA PRO A 263 13.73 15.24 19.01
C PRO A 263 14.56 14.16 18.31
N SER A 264 15.88 14.30 18.38
CA SER A 264 16.83 13.43 17.65
C SER A 264 16.62 11.93 17.90
N ALA A 265 16.26 11.56 19.13
CA ALA A 265 15.93 10.18 19.52
C ALA A 265 14.71 9.60 18.77
N ARG A 266 13.85 10.45 18.22
CA ARG A 266 12.63 10.04 17.49
C ARG A 266 12.79 10.10 15.98
N ARG A 267 13.81 10.77 15.45
CA ARG A 267 13.97 10.98 13.99
C ARG A 267 13.91 9.68 13.20
N GLU A 268 14.56 8.62 13.66
CA GLU A 268 14.56 7.31 12.99
C GLU A 268 13.22 6.58 13.10
N TYR A 269 12.54 6.68 14.24
CA TYR A 269 11.21 6.11 14.41
C TYR A 269 10.19 6.80 13.51
N VAL A 270 10.22 8.14 13.47
CA VAL A 270 9.27 8.93 12.69
C VAL A 270 9.49 8.72 11.19
N SER A 271 10.75 8.69 10.72
CA SER A 271 11.05 8.45 9.31
C SER A 271 10.57 7.09 8.81
N ARG A 272 10.58 6.06 9.68
CA ARG A 272 10.05 4.72 9.39
C ARG A 272 8.52 4.66 9.48
N PHE A 273 7.90 5.39 10.42
CA PHE A 273 6.46 5.33 10.70
C PHE A 273 5.60 6.07 9.66
N SER A 274 5.99 7.28 9.28
CA SER A 274 5.13 8.19 8.50
C SER A 274 5.77 8.70 7.21
N GLY A 275 7.09 8.54 7.04
CA GLY A 275 7.85 8.99 5.87
C GLY A 275 8.58 10.32 6.10
N ILE A 276 8.45 11.25 5.15
CA ILE A 276 9.13 12.56 5.18
C ILE A 276 8.44 13.46 6.21
N ILE A 277 9.19 13.96 7.20
CA ILE A 277 8.74 15.10 8.00
C ILE A 277 9.25 16.37 7.33
N ALA A 278 8.31 17.22 6.96
CA ALA A 278 8.58 18.49 6.34
C ALA A 278 7.58 19.52 6.87
N THR A 279 7.98 20.77 6.81
CA THR A 279 7.14 21.91 7.10
C THR A 279 6.52 22.41 5.79
N PHE A 280 5.21 22.50 5.73
CA PHE A 280 4.49 22.83 4.49
C PHE A 280 3.94 24.25 4.48
N ASP A 281 3.49 24.72 5.65
CA ASP A 281 2.86 26.02 5.78
C ASP A 281 3.01 26.59 7.19
N LEU A 282 2.95 27.91 7.34
CA LEU A 282 2.91 28.55 8.66
C LEU A 282 2.09 29.84 8.67
N LEU A 283 1.39 30.12 9.77
CA LEU A 283 0.66 31.38 9.97
C LEU A 283 0.63 31.80 11.44
N ILE A 284 0.48 33.10 11.67
CA ILE A 284 0.24 33.66 13.00
C ILE A 284 -1.20 34.18 13.03
N VAL A 285 -1.92 33.80 14.08
CA VAL A 285 -3.31 34.20 14.35
C VAL A 285 -3.35 35.06 15.59
N GLU A 286 -4.16 36.12 15.56
CA GLU A 286 -4.55 36.89 16.74
C GLU A 286 -5.99 36.53 17.12
N GLU A 287 -6.22 36.15 18.37
CA GLU A 287 -7.55 35.84 18.89
C GLU A 287 -7.72 36.48 20.28
N GLY A 288 -8.40 37.62 20.30
CA GLY A 288 -8.41 38.50 21.46
C GLY A 288 -7.01 39.07 21.71
N ASP A 289 -6.53 38.99 22.96
CA ASP A 289 -5.18 39.43 23.34
C ASP A 289 -4.10 38.34 23.12
N ALA A 290 -4.52 37.12 22.76
CA ALA A 290 -3.61 36.00 22.56
C ALA A 290 -3.20 35.85 21.09
N ARG A 291 -1.96 35.41 20.87
CA ARG A 291 -1.41 35.14 19.53
C ARG A 291 -0.93 33.70 19.45
N TYR A 292 -1.21 33.04 18.34
CA TYR A 292 -0.86 31.65 18.11
C TYR A 292 -0.13 31.49 16.78
N LEU A 293 1.03 30.84 16.82
CA LEU A 293 1.74 30.36 15.65
C LEU A 293 1.27 28.94 15.34
N PHE A 294 0.82 28.73 14.11
CA PHE A 294 0.47 27.43 13.58
C PHE A 294 1.42 27.03 12.46
N VAL A 295 1.85 25.76 12.45
CA VAL A 295 2.71 25.20 11.39
C VAL A 295 2.15 23.88 10.91
N ALA A 296 2.01 23.70 9.61
CA ALA A 296 1.59 22.45 8.99
C ALA A 296 2.77 21.48 8.84
N LEU A 297 2.61 20.25 9.34
CA LEU A 297 3.63 19.20 9.32
C LEU A 297 3.22 17.99 8.46
N GLY A 298 2.35 18.17 7.47
CA GLY A 298 1.91 17.07 6.62
C GLY A 298 1.15 16.01 7.42
N ARG A 299 1.68 14.79 7.45
CA ARG A 299 1.08 13.64 8.17
C ARG A 299 1.08 13.77 9.68
N HIS A 300 1.89 14.69 10.18
CA HIS A 300 2.09 14.91 11.61
C HIS A 300 1.11 15.92 12.20
N GLY A 301 0.08 16.29 11.44
CA GLY A 301 -0.92 17.27 11.81
C GLY A 301 -0.34 18.68 11.77
N ILE A 302 -0.57 19.43 12.84
CA ILE A 302 -0.07 20.79 12.99
C ILE A 302 0.71 20.95 14.29
N LEU A 303 1.60 21.94 14.32
CA LEU A 303 2.14 22.49 15.55
C LEU A 303 1.42 23.78 15.90
N ARG A 304 1.12 23.96 17.18
CA ARG A 304 0.62 25.20 17.76
C ARG A 304 1.62 25.69 18.81
N ARG A 305 1.92 26.98 18.80
CA ARG A 305 2.64 27.65 19.87
C ARG A 305 1.95 28.96 20.23
N GLN A 306 1.71 29.19 21.51
CA GLN A 306 1.24 30.49 21.98
C GLN A 306 2.44 31.45 22.01
N LEU A 307 2.29 32.64 21.42
CA LEU A 307 3.34 33.66 21.37
C LEU A 307 3.24 34.60 22.57
N PRO A 308 4.39 35.11 23.08
CA PRO A 308 5.75 34.94 22.54
C PRO A 308 6.51 33.69 23.04
N ASP A 309 6.12 33.12 24.18
CA ASP A 309 6.95 32.21 24.98
C ASP A 309 6.26 30.89 25.36
N GLY A 310 5.07 30.61 24.84
CA GLY A 310 4.36 29.36 25.08
C GLY A 310 5.08 28.13 24.53
N GLU A 311 4.66 26.96 25.01
CA GLU A 311 5.18 25.67 24.58
C GLU A 311 4.68 25.27 23.19
N TRP A 312 5.47 24.44 22.51
CA TRP A 312 5.09 23.80 21.26
C TRP A 312 4.21 22.59 21.54
N ILE A 313 2.99 22.61 21.01
CA ILE A 313 2.02 21.52 21.15
C ILE A 313 1.74 20.97 19.76
N GLN A 314 1.90 19.66 19.58
CA GLN A 314 1.55 18.97 18.35
C GLN A 314 0.11 18.48 18.41
N LEU A 315 -0.71 18.87 17.43
CA LEU A 315 -2.14 18.57 17.38
C LEU A 315 -2.46 17.77 16.12
N GLY A 316 -3.34 16.80 16.27
CA GLY A 316 -3.85 16.01 15.15
C GLY A 316 -4.87 16.80 14.33
N VAL A 317 -4.89 16.55 13.03
CA VAL A 317 -5.86 17.09 12.08
C VAL A 317 -6.49 15.90 11.35
N ASP A 318 -7.68 15.51 11.78
CA ASP A 318 -8.38 14.33 11.27
C ASP A 318 -7.51 13.06 11.30
N GLU A 319 -7.09 12.51 10.16
CA GLU A 319 -6.21 11.33 10.11
C GLU A 319 -4.71 11.67 10.27
N ALA A 320 -4.32 12.93 10.08
CA ALA A 320 -2.95 13.39 10.30
C ALA A 320 -2.69 13.59 11.79
N GLN A 321 -2.19 12.54 12.44
CA GLN A 321 -1.99 12.51 13.89
C GLN A 321 -0.51 12.70 14.28
N PRO A 322 -0.23 13.27 15.46
CA PRO A 322 1.11 13.28 16.01
C PRO A 322 1.66 11.86 16.09
N THR A 323 2.95 11.69 15.82
CA THR A 323 3.58 10.38 15.93
C THR A 323 3.46 9.91 17.39
N PRO A 324 2.79 8.79 17.67
CA PRO A 324 2.61 8.35 19.04
C PRO A 324 3.97 8.01 19.68
N PRO A 325 4.17 8.31 20.98
CA PRO A 325 5.47 8.12 21.64
C PRO A 325 5.87 6.65 21.75
N TYR A 326 4.90 5.73 21.61
CA TYR A 326 5.06 4.29 21.59
C TYR A 326 4.13 3.69 20.53
N ALA A 327 4.36 2.44 20.14
CA ALA A 327 3.41 1.73 19.29
C ALA A 327 2.06 1.63 20.02
N PRO A 328 0.95 2.07 19.41
CA PRO A 328 -0.35 2.12 20.08
C PRO A 328 -0.88 0.72 20.42
N ASP A 329 -0.45 -0.30 19.69
CA ASP A 329 -0.85 -1.69 19.87
C ASP A 329 0.22 -2.67 19.34
N ILE A 330 0.03 -3.96 19.63
CA ILE A 330 0.96 -5.03 19.25
C ILE A 330 1.06 -5.20 17.72
N LEU A 331 -0.03 -5.03 16.98
CA LEU A 331 -0.02 -5.18 15.52
C LEU A 331 0.79 -4.05 14.88
N SER A 332 0.64 -2.83 15.39
CA SER A 332 1.46 -1.67 15.04
C SER A 332 2.95 -1.94 15.31
N ALA A 333 3.30 -2.45 16.50
CA ALA A 333 4.67 -2.81 16.84
C ALA A 333 5.26 -3.86 15.89
N VAL A 334 4.49 -4.92 15.57
CA VAL A 334 4.90 -5.97 14.62
C VAL A 334 5.10 -5.42 13.21
N SER A 335 4.26 -4.47 12.79
CA SER A 335 4.40 -3.78 11.50
C SER A 335 5.72 -2.99 11.42
N TYR A 336 6.09 -2.29 12.50
CA TYR A 336 7.33 -1.48 12.53
C TYR A 336 8.60 -2.33 12.59
N THR A 337 8.53 -3.50 13.21
CA THR A 337 9.65 -4.46 13.25
C THR A 337 9.58 -5.49 12.13
N LYS A 338 8.68 -5.32 11.15
CA LYS A 338 8.38 -6.35 10.14
C LYS A 338 9.59 -6.69 9.29
N ASN A 339 10.41 -5.72 8.93
CA ASN A 339 11.59 -5.96 8.11
C ASN A 339 12.63 -6.78 8.87
N GLU A 340 12.88 -6.43 10.12
CA GLU A 340 13.74 -7.19 11.03
C GLU A 340 13.18 -8.59 11.25
N PHE A 341 11.87 -8.72 11.51
CA PHE A 341 11.21 -10.00 11.68
C PHE A 341 11.28 -10.88 10.42
N LEU A 342 11.09 -10.32 9.22
CA LEU A 342 11.18 -11.04 7.95
C LEU A 342 12.62 -11.43 7.60
N ILE A 343 13.60 -10.58 7.92
CA ILE A 343 15.02 -10.92 7.79
C ILE A 343 15.34 -12.11 8.70
N TRP A 344 14.94 -12.05 9.97
CA TRP A 344 15.17 -13.14 10.91
C TRP A 344 14.40 -14.42 10.55
N LEU A 345 13.17 -14.29 10.06
CA LEU A 345 12.37 -15.41 9.55
C LEU A 345 13.01 -16.02 8.30
N GLY A 346 13.52 -15.19 7.39
CA GLY A 346 14.23 -15.62 6.19
C GLY A 346 15.55 -16.32 6.51
N VAL A 347 16.33 -15.79 7.46
CA VAL A 347 17.53 -16.43 8.00
C VAL A 347 17.19 -17.77 8.64
N ALA A 348 16.12 -17.84 9.44
CA ALA A 348 15.67 -19.08 10.07
C ALA A 348 15.20 -20.11 9.02
N PHE A 349 14.49 -19.67 7.97
CA PHE A 349 14.03 -20.53 6.90
C PHE A 349 15.20 -21.04 6.03
N LEU A 350 16.17 -20.18 5.71
CA LEU A 350 17.42 -20.57 5.05
C LEU A 350 18.19 -21.59 5.89
N ALA A 351 18.32 -21.35 7.19
CA ALA A 351 18.96 -22.29 8.11
C ALA A 351 18.21 -23.65 8.14
N LEU A 352 16.88 -23.63 8.14
CA LEU A 352 16.05 -24.82 8.04
C LEU A 352 16.24 -25.55 6.70
N MET A 353 16.27 -24.84 5.58
CA MET A 353 16.50 -25.43 4.25
C MET A 353 17.90 -26.04 4.14
N VAL A 354 18.93 -25.35 4.61
CA VAL A 354 20.32 -25.86 4.66
C VAL A 354 20.38 -27.12 5.53
N ASN A 355 19.71 -27.12 6.69
CA ASN A 355 19.64 -28.29 7.57
C ASN A 355 18.93 -29.47 6.90
N GLN A 356 17.77 -29.23 6.27
CA GLN A 356 17.04 -30.24 5.52
C GLN A 356 17.88 -30.79 4.35
N MET A 357 18.56 -29.95 3.56
CA MET A 357 19.45 -30.40 2.51
C MET A 357 20.62 -31.24 3.04
N ALA A 358 21.17 -30.90 4.20
CA ALA A 358 22.21 -31.70 4.86
C ALA A 358 21.69 -33.06 5.37
N VAL A 359 20.44 -33.13 5.82
CA VAL A 359 19.78 -34.38 6.24
C VAL A 359 19.44 -35.26 5.03
N TRP A 360 18.85 -34.67 3.99
CA TRP A 360 18.52 -35.37 2.75
C TRP A 360 19.77 -35.83 2.01
N GLY A 361 20.83 -35.02 1.98
CA GLY A 361 22.14 -35.39 1.41
C GLY A 361 22.75 -36.63 2.07
N ARG A 362 22.60 -36.77 3.40
CA ARG A 362 23.03 -37.98 4.13
C ARG A 362 22.14 -39.20 3.87
N LEU A 363 20.85 -39.00 3.61
CA LEU A 363 19.90 -40.05 3.28
C LEU A 363 20.04 -40.54 1.83
N THR A 364 20.41 -39.66 0.90
CA THR A 364 20.65 -39.99 -0.52
C THR A 364 22.06 -40.49 -0.80
N ASP A 365 22.96 -40.42 0.17
CA ASP A 365 24.30 -41.00 0.03
C ASP A 365 24.16 -42.52 -0.16
N ALA A 366 24.52 -43.00 -1.35
CA ALA A 366 24.28 -44.37 -1.82
C ALA A 366 24.92 -45.44 -0.91
N ARG A 367 25.84 -45.05 -0.02
CA ARG A 367 26.43 -45.93 1.00
C ARG A 367 25.47 -46.27 2.12
N THR A 368 24.61 -45.34 2.54
CA THR A 368 23.64 -45.52 3.63
C THR A 368 22.44 -46.36 3.19
N ILE A 369 21.99 -46.18 1.94
CA ILE A 369 20.93 -46.99 1.34
C ILE A 369 21.41 -48.42 1.10
N LYS A 370 22.65 -48.61 0.62
CA LYS A 370 23.24 -49.95 0.44
C LYS A 370 23.46 -50.70 1.77
N SER A 371 23.88 -50.02 2.84
CA SER A 371 24.06 -50.67 4.14
C SER A 371 22.74 -51.08 4.78
N PHE A 372 21.68 -50.27 4.60
CA PHE A 372 20.33 -50.59 5.09
C PHE A 372 19.69 -51.76 4.32
N ILE A 373 19.85 -51.79 2.99
CA ILE A 373 19.37 -52.89 2.15
C ILE A 373 20.15 -54.19 2.44
N TRP A 374 21.46 -54.11 2.68
CA TRP A 374 22.29 -55.27 3.03
C TRP A 374 21.96 -55.86 4.42
N GLN A 375 21.62 -55.02 5.41
CA GLN A 375 21.14 -55.49 6.72
C GLN A 375 19.78 -56.19 6.66
N LEU A 376 18.91 -55.80 5.71
CA LEU A 376 17.62 -56.45 5.50
C LEU A 376 17.76 -57.78 4.74
N SER A 377 18.72 -57.91 3.82
CA SER A 377 18.95 -59.15 3.07
C SER A 377 19.78 -60.21 3.82
N SER A 378 20.40 -59.87 4.95
CA SER A 378 21.24 -60.78 5.77
C SER A 378 20.49 -61.38 6.96
N ARG A 379 19.20 -61.10 7.10
CA ARG A 379 18.31 -61.61 8.16
C ARG A 379 17.18 -62.52 7.64
N SER A 380 17.18 -62.85 6.35
CA SER A 380 16.40 -63.93 5.73
C SER A 380 17.33 -65.06 5.33
#